data_AF-Q17BF1-F1
#
_entry.id   AF-Q17BF1-F1
#
_cell.length_a   1.000
_cell.length_b   1.000
_cell.length_c   1.000
_cell.angle_alpha   90.00
_cell.angle_beta   90.00
_cell.angle_gamma   90.00
#
_symmetry.space_group_name_H-M   'P 1'
#
loop_
_entity.id
_entity.type
_entity.pdbx_description
1 polymer ?
#
loop_
_entity_poly.entity_id
_entity_poly.type
_entity_poly.pdbx_seq_one_letter_code
_entity_poly.pdbx_strand_id
1 'polypeptide(L)'
;MALNKLSIENVDLKGKRVFMRVDFNVPIKEGKITSNQRIVAALDSIKYALEKGAKSVVLASHLGRPDGNKNAKYTLAPVAEEMKKLLGRDVTFLNDCIGAEVEAACKDPAPGSIILLENVRFYVEEEGKGVDASGNKVKADKDKVKAFRESLAKLGDVYVNDAFGTAHRAHSSMMGEGYAQRAAGLLLNKELRYFSQALDNPPRPFLAILGGAKVADKIQLIENLLDKVNEMIIGGGMAFTFLKVLNNMEIGGSLFDEEGSKIVQKLVDKAKANNVQLHLPVDFVTGDKFAEDAAVGAATVESGIPAGHMGLDVGPKSREAFAAPIARSKIIVWNGPPGVFEFPNFANGTKALMDAVVAATKAGTVSIIGGGDTASCCAKWGTESQVSHVSTGGGASLELLEGKVLPGVDALSSA
;
A
#
# COMPACT_ATOMS: atom_id res chain seq x y z
N MET A 1 -5.05 -15.74 15.39
CA MET A 1 -5.21 -15.16 14.03
C MET A 1 -3.90 -14.50 13.64
N ALA A 2 -3.43 -14.69 12.41
CA ALA A 2 -2.08 -14.26 11.97
C ALA A 2 -1.85 -12.74 12.12
N LEU A 3 -2.92 -11.95 12.13
CA LEU A 3 -2.88 -10.49 12.22
C LEU A 3 -3.11 -9.94 13.64
N ASN A 4 -3.27 -10.79 14.66
CA ASN A 4 -3.41 -10.37 16.05
C ASN A 4 -2.03 -10.10 16.67
N LYS A 5 -1.54 -8.86 16.57
CA LYS A 5 -0.21 -8.44 17.01
C LYS A 5 -0.28 -7.39 18.10
N LEU A 6 0.73 -7.36 18.98
CA LEU A 6 0.87 -6.39 20.05
C LEU A 6 0.82 -4.97 19.46
N SER A 7 -0.09 -4.13 19.95
CA SER A 7 -0.19 -2.71 19.58
C SER A 7 0.64 -1.86 20.55
N ILE A 8 1.18 -0.73 20.07
CA ILE A 8 1.79 0.32 20.90
C ILE A 8 0.86 0.75 22.04
N GLU A 9 -0.45 0.62 21.84
CA GLU A 9 -1.46 0.92 22.86
C GLU A 9 -1.34 0.05 24.12
N ASN A 10 -0.76 -1.16 23.97
CA ASN A 10 -0.64 -2.17 25.01
C ASN A 10 0.80 -2.32 25.53
N VAL A 11 1.65 -1.31 25.33
CA VAL A 11 3.04 -1.31 25.81
C VAL A 11 3.25 -0.20 26.83
N ASP A 12 3.98 -0.49 27.92
CA ASP A 12 4.42 0.54 28.86
C ASP A 12 5.58 1.34 28.26
N LEU A 13 5.31 2.59 27.91
CA LEU A 13 6.27 3.50 27.28
C LEU A 13 6.93 4.45 28.28
N LYS A 14 6.48 4.50 29.55
CA LYS A 14 6.93 5.53 30.50
C LYS A 14 8.43 5.41 30.77
N GLY A 15 9.17 6.48 30.47
CA GLY A 15 10.62 6.54 30.63
C GLY A 15 11.41 5.66 29.64
N LYS A 16 10.76 5.00 28.69
CA LYS A 16 11.40 4.14 27.69
C LYS A 16 11.85 4.93 26.46
N ARG A 17 12.95 4.49 25.85
CA ARG A 17 13.38 4.92 24.52
C ARG A 17 12.65 4.07 23.48
N VAL A 18 11.91 4.68 22.57
CA VAL A 18 11.13 3.96 21.56
C VAL A 18 11.88 4.04 20.23
N PHE A 19 12.36 2.91 19.72
CA PHE A 19 12.80 2.82 18.33
C PHE A 19 11.57 2.58 17.46
N MET A 20 11.27 3.51 16.57
CA MET A 20 10.08 3.46 15.73
C MET A 20 10.48 3.47 14.26
N ARG A 21 10.13 2.38 13.57
CA ARG A 21 10.20 2.36 12.11
C ARG A 21 8.96 3.06 11.54
N VAL A 22 9.20 4.03 10.67
CA VAL A 22 8.16 4.78 9.97
C VAL A 22 8.41 4.75 8.45
N ASP A 23 7.38 5.06 7.67
CA ASP A 23 7.49 5.18 6.22
C ASP A 23 7.52 6.64 5.80
N PHE A 24 8.70 7.23 5.70
CA PHE A 24 8.92 8.58 5.16
C PHE A 24 9.44 8.57 3.72
N ASN A 25 9.07 7.56 2.93
CA ASN A 25 9.38 7.54 1.50
C ASN A 25 8.44 8.49 0.73
N VAL A 26 8.68 9.79 0.90
CA VAL A 26 7.90 10.87 0.30
C VAL A 26 8.46 11.32 -1.05
N PRO A 27 7.61 11.79 -1.98
CA PRO A 27 8.11 12.38 -3.21
C PRO A 27 8.82 13.71 -2.92
N ILE A 28 10.05 13.83 -3.42
CA ILE A 28 10.86 15.04 -3.33
C ILE A 28 11.19 15.53 -4.74
N LYS A 29 10.90 16.81 -5.00
CA LYS A 29 11.28 17.52 -6.22
C LYS A 29 12.09 18.74 -5.83
N GLU A 30 13.31 18.87 -6.36
CA GLU A 30 14.19 20.02 -6.09
C GLU A 30 14.41 20.27 -4.58
N GLY A 31 14.60 19.20 -3.80
CA GLY A 31 14.81 19.27 -2.36
C GLY A 31 13.55 19.58 -1.54
N LYS A 32 12.39 19.77 -2.17
CA LYS A 32 11.10 20.03 -1.50
C LYS A 32 10.20 18.81 -1.55
N ILE A 33 9.58 18.52 -0.41
CA ILE A 33 8.56 17.47 -0.28
C ILE A 33 7.30 17.96 -1.03
N THR A 34 6.84 17.18 -2.02
CA THR A 34 5.64 17.53 -2.79
C THR A 34 4.35 16.93 -2.21
N SER A 35 4.48 15.93 -1.34
CA SER A 35 3.38 15.39 -0.52
C SER A 35 3.92 14.91 0.82
N ASN A 36 3.39 15.47 1.91
CA ASN A 36 3.77 15.11 3.28
C ASN A 36 2.82 14.08 3.92
N GLN A 37 1.92 13.47 3.15
CA GLN A 37 0.89 12.55 3.65
C GLN A 37 1.47 11.41 4.50
N ARG A 38 2.58 10.81 4.05
CA ARG A 38 3.22 9.72 4.83
C ARG A 38 3.85 10.20 6.13
N ILE A 39 4.33 11.44 6.17
CA ILE A 39 4.87 12.06 7.40
C ILE A 39 3.74 12.27 8.39
N VAL A 40 2.65 12.90 7.94
CA VAL A 40 1.45 13.15 8.74
C VAL A 40 0.89 11.85 9.33
N ALA A 41 0.85 10.78 8.53
CA ALA A 41 0.30 9.50 8.96
C ALA A 41 1.06 8.83 10.14
N ALA A 42 2.36 9.10 10.30
CA ALA A 42 3.15 8.57 11.42
C ALA A 42 3.09 9.45 12.69
N LEU A 43 2.62 10.71 12.58
CA LEU A 43 2.65 11.65 13.69
C LEU A 43 1.80 11.17 14.87
N ASP A 44 0.71 10.45 14.63
CA ASP A 44 -0.17 9.95 15.68
C ASP A 44 0.57 8.96 16.60
N SER A 45 1.34 8.02 16.04
CA SER A 45 2.16 7.10 16.82
C SER A 45 3.27 7.81 17.60
N ILE A 46 3.87 8.83 17.00
CA ILE A 46 4.93 9.64 17.65
C ILE A 46 4.36 10.42 18.83
N LYS A 47 3.24 11.13 18.62
CA LYS A 47 2.54 11.89 19.66
C LYS A 47 2.08 10.96 20.77
N TYR A 48 1.48 9.81 20.42
CA TYR A 48 1.04 8.81 21.39
C TYR A 48 2.19 8.35 22.28
N ALA A 49 3.35 8.02 21.71
CA ALA A 49 4.51 7.60 22.49
C ALA A 49 4.96 8.68 23.50
N LEU A 50 5.02 9.94 23.05
CA LEU A 50 5.39 11.08 23.89
C LEU A 50 4.36 11.34 25.00
N GLU A 51 3.07 11.30 24.68
CA GLU A 51 1.96 11.48 25.63
C GLU A 51 1.94 10.38 26.71
N LYS A 52 2.34 9.15 26.36
CA LYS A 52 2.53 8.04 27.31
C LYS A 52 3.85 8.12 28.08
N GLY A 53 4.60 9.21 27.93
CA GLY A 53 5.79 9.50 28.72
C GLY A 53 7.05 8.78 28.24
N ALA A 54 7.14 8.43 26.94
CA ALA A 54 8.39 7.96 26.35
C ALA A 54 9.51 8.97 26.60
N LYS A 55 10.68 8.46 26.99
CA LYS A 55 11.88 9.27 27.17
C LYS A 55 12.36 9.82 25.84
N SER A 56 12.31 9.03 24.78
CA SER A 56 12.59 9.47 23.42
C SER A 56 11.87 8.62 22.39
N VAL A 57 11.70 9.19 21.19
CA VAL A 57 11.26 8.49 19.99
C VAL A 57 12.38 8.61 18.94
N VAL A 58 13.03 7.49 18.64
CA VAL A 58 14.09 7.37 17.63
C VAL A 58 13.48 6.80 16.35
N LEU A 59 13.43 7.61 15.31
CA LEU A 59 12.75 7.32 14.05
C LEU A 59 13.74 6.81 13.02
N ALA A 60 13.44 5.65 12.44
CA ALA A 60 14.19 5.10 11.32
C ALA A 60 13.28 5.01 10.09
N SER A 61 13.68 5.62 8.98
CA SER A 61 12.98 5.51 7.69
C SER A 61 13.94 5.18 6.55
N HIS A 62 13.40 4.94 5.36
CA HIS A 62 14.14 4.98 4.11
C HIS A 62 13.55 6.06 3.20
N LEU A 63 14.31 6.44 2.18
CA LEU A 63 13.85 7.31 1.09
C LEU A 63 14.45 6.81 -0.24
N GLY A 64 13.60 6.61 -1.23
CA GLY A 64 14.03 6.20 -2.57
C GLY A 64 14.77 4.86 -2.61
N ARG A 65 15.69 4.75 -3.58
CA ARG A 65 16.52 3.56 -3.85
C ARG A 65 17.99 3.98 -3.98
N PRO A 66 18.68 4.21 -2.86
CA PRO A 66 20.12 4.48 -2.84
C PRO A 66 20.97 3.21 -3.04
N ASP A 67 20.35 2.02 -3.03
CA ASP A 67 20.97 0.72 -3.29
C ASP A 67 22.23 0.44 -2.44
N GLY A 68 22.23 0.85 -1.17
CA GLY A 68 23.34 0.63 -0.24
C GLY A 68 24.46 1.68 -0.32
N ASN A 69 24.24 2.82 -0.98
CA ASN A 69 25.23 3.91 -1.10
C ASN A 69 24.71 5.20 -0.47
N LYS A 70 25.58 5.92 0.24
CA LYS A 70 25.28 7.27 0.73
C LYS A 70 25.11 8.23 -0.45
N ASN A 71 23.93 8.85 -0.56
CA ASN A 71 23.62 9.78 -1.65
C ASN A 71 22.73 10.92 -1.14
N ALA A 72 23.24 12.15 -1.21
CA ALA A 72 22.55 13.35 -0.73
C ALA A 72 21.17 13.57 -1.39
N LYS A 73 20.93 13.04 -2.59
CA LYS A 73 19.60 13.05 -3.23
C LYS A 73 18.52 12.36 -2.39
N TYR A 74 18.91 11.36 -1.60
CA TYR A 74 18.00 10.53 -0.81
C TYR A 74 18.19 10.74 0.71
N THR A 75 18.72 11.88 1.13
CA THR A 75 18.79 12.24 2.56
C THR A 75 17.40 12.49 3.15
N LEU A 76 17.23 12.14 4.43
CA LEU A 76 16.01 12.43 5.21
C LEU A 76 16.03 13.82 5.87
N ALA A 77 17.08 14.63 5.71
CA ALA A 77 17.14 15.97 6.31
C ALA A 77 15.91 16.86 6.00
N PRO A 78 15.37 16.93 4.76
CA PRO A 78 14.14 17.69 4.48
C PRO A 78 12.92 17.17 5.25
N VAL A 79 12.88 15.88 5.58
CA VAL A 79 11.81 15.27 6.38
C VAL A 79 11.90 15.73 7.83
N ALA A 80 13.10 15.83 8.41
CA ALA A 80 13.29 16.37 9.76
C ALA A 80 12.72 17.79 9.89
N GLU A 81 13.00 18.64 8.91
CA GLU A 81 12.50 20.02 8.86
C GLU A 81 10.97 20.09 8.75
N GLU A 82 10.37 19.22 7.93
CA GLU A 82 8.91 19.14 7.81
C GLU A 82 8.27 18.62 9.09
N MET A 83 8.86 17.61 9.73
CA MET A 83 8.41 17.10 11.02
C MET A 83 8.46 18.17 12.11
N LYS A 84 9.54 18.97 12.17
CA LYS A 84 9.67 20.08 13.10
C LYS A 84 8.52 21.08 12.96
N LYS A 85 8.14 21.42 11.72
CA LYS A 85 6.99 22.30 11.43
C LYS A 85 5.67 21.68 11.88
N LEU A 86 5.43 20.41 11.52
CA LEU A 86 4.16 19.72 11.80
C LEU A 86 3.94 19.41 13.29
N LEU A 87 5.02 19.16 14.04
CA LEU A 87 4.98 18.86 15.47
C LEU A 87 5.06 20.11 16.34
N GLY A 88 5.60 21.22 15.82
CA GLY A 88 5.90 22.40 16.63
C GLY A 88 6.93 22.12 17.74
N ARG A 89 7.82 21.14 17.51
CA ARG A 89 8.87 20.69 18.45
C ARG A 89 10.16 20.45 17.69
N ASP A 90 11.29 20.56 18.38
CA ASP A 90 12.58 20.22 17.78
C ASP A 90 12.66 18.73 17.46
N VAL A 91 13.24 18.44 16.29
CA VAL A 91 13.56 17.11 15.79
C VAL A 91 15.05 17.07 15.53
N THR A 92 15.78 16.24 16.29
CA THR A 92 17.22 16.07 16.10
C THR A 92 17.46 15.16 14.92
N PHE A 93 18.06 15.68 13.86
CA PHE A 93 18.50 14.87 12.73
C PHE A 93 19.94 14.38 12.94
N LEU A 94 20.17 13.08 12.79
CA LEU A 94 21.50 12.47 12.82
C LEU A 94 21.92 12.12 11.39
N ASN A 95 23.16 12.45 11.01
CA ASN A 95 23.70 12.20 9.66
C ASN A 95 24.00 10.72 9.37
N ASP A 96 23.67 9.83 10.29
CA ASP A 96 23.81 8.39 10.18
C ASP A 96 22.69 7.67 10.94
N CYS A 97 22.53 6.37 10.72
CA CYS A 97 21.55 5.53 11.43
C CYS A 97 22.18 4.49 12.36
N ILE A 98 23.50 4.34 12.33
CA ILE A 98 24.26 3.42 13.19
C ILE A 98 25.60 4.07 13.61
N GLY A 99 26.33 3.40 14.50
CA GLY A 99 27.67 3.81 14.92
C GLY A 99 27.72 4.57 16.24
N ALA A 100 28.93 4.83 16.73
CA ALA A 100 29.16 5.31 18.10
C ALA A 100 28.51 6.67 18.39
N GLU A 101 28.50 7.60 17.43
CA GLU A 101 27.87 8.91 17.59
C GLU A 101 26.34 8.80 17.69
N VAL A 102 25.73 7.94 16.87
CA VAL A 102 24.28 7.66 16.91
C VAL A 102 23.90 6.97 18.21
N GLU A 103 24.67 5.96 18.62
CA GLU A 103 24.46 5.24 19.88
C GLU A 103 24.58 6.18 21.08
N ALA A 104 25.55 7.08 21.10
CA ALA A 104 25.73 8.08 22.16
C ALA A 104 24.55 9.06 22.23
N ALA A 105 24.10 9.58 21.09
CA ALA A 105 22.96 10.49 21.02
C ALA A 105 21.65 9.83 21.48
N CYS A 106 21.49 8.53 21.23
CA CYS A 106 20.28 7.78 21.60
C CYS A 106 20.34 7.13 22.99
N LYS A 107 21.50 7.12 23.67
CA LYS A 107 21.69 6.40 24.94
C LYS A 107 20.87 7.00 26.09
N ASP A 108 20.94 8.30 26.26
CA ASP A 108 20.30 9.02 27.38
C ASP A 108 19.85 10.43 26.97
N PRO A 109 18.95 10.57 25.99
CA PRO A 109 18.47 11.88 25.55
C PRO A 109 17.54 12.51 26.60
N ALA A 110 17.33 13.82 26.47
CA ALA A 110 16.39 14.55 27.32
C ALA A 110 14.97 13.97 27.17
N PRO A 111 14.16 13.90 28.25
CA PRO A 111 12.80 13.39 28.17
C PRO A 111 11.95 14.10 27.10
N GLY A 112 11.25 13.31 26.29
CA GLY A 112 10.42 13.76 25.19
C GLY A 112 11.20 14.13 23.91
N SER A 113 12.46 13.70 23.78
CA SER A 113 13.28 13.93 22.57
C SER A 113 12.74 13.17 21.36
N ILE A 114 12.81 13.81 20.19
CA ILE A 114 12.48 13.20 18.89
C ILE A 114 13.74 13.22 18.05
N ILE A 115 14.20 12.04 17.62
CA ILE A 115 15.44 11.86 16.87
C ILE A 115 15.09 11.20 15.53
N LEU A 116 15.46 11.79 14.41
CA LEU A 116 15.36 11.18 13.08
C LEU A 116 16.75 10.75 12.62
N LEU A 117 16.89 9.45 12.36
CA LEU A 117 18.10 8.87 11.78
C LEU A 117 18.15 9.14 10.28
N GLU A 118 19.35 9.11 9.70
CA GLU A 118 19.53 9.12 8.25
C GLU A 118 18.96 7.83 7.60
N ASN A 119 18.78 7.90 6.29
CA ASN A 119 18.22 6.85 5.44
C ASN A 119 18.90 5.49 5.64
N VAL A 120 18.17 4.53 6.20
CA VAL A 120 18.73 3.19 6.48
C VAL A 120 19.16 2.43 5.22
N ARG A 121 18.64 2.77 4.03
CA ARG A 121 19.07 2.14 2.76
C ARG A 121 20.41 2.66 2.24
N PHE A 122 21.02 3.62 2.92
CA PHE A 122 22.45 3.92 2.70
C PHE A 122 23.35 2.77 3.12
N TYR A 123 22.82 1.79 3.84
CA TYR A 123 23.50 0.56 4.21
C TYR A 123 22.95 -0.61 3.42
N VAL A 124 23.81 -1.36 2.75
CA VAL A 124 23.43 -2.57 1.99
C VAL A 124 22.82 -3.64 2.90
N GLU A 125 23.18 -3.60 4.19
CA GLU A 125 22.70 -4.48 5.26
C GLU A 125 21.20 -4.30 5.57
N GLU A 126 20.59 -3.17 5.20
CA GLU A 126 19.14 -2.98 5.33
C GLU A 126 18.36 -3.92 4.39
N GLU A 127 18.68 -3.88 3.10
CA GLU A 127 17.97 -4.66 2.07
C GLU A 127 18.60 -6.04 1.84
N GLY A 128 19.81 -6.26 2.38
CA GLY A 128 20.63 -7.46 2.19
C GLY A 128 21.27 -7.55 0.80
N LYS A 129 21.02 -6.58 -0.07
CA LYS A 129 21.52 -6.47 -1.44
C LYS A 129 21.52 -5.01 -1.90
N GLY A 130 22.38 -4.69 -2.84
CA GLY A 130 22.52 -3.33 -3.36
C GLY A 130 23.36 -3.31 -4.63
N VAL A 131 23.94 -2.15 -4.93
CA VAL A 131 24.79 -1.91 -6.09
C VAL A 131 26.06 -1.20 -5.65
N ASP A 132 27.23 -1.55 -6.17
CA ASP A 132 28.47 -0.81 -5.88
C ASP A 132 28.60 0.47 -6.73
N ALA A 133 29.65 1.26 -6.49
CA ALA A 133 29.92 2.49 -7.26
C ALA A 133 30.13 2.23 -8.77
N SER A 134 30.41 1.00 -9.17
CA SER A 134 30.63 0.57 -10.56
C SER A 134 29.36 0.02 -11.22
N GLY A 135 28.23 -0.05 -10.49
CA GLY A 135 26.97 -0.58 -11.01
C GLY A 135 26.79 -2.09 -10.86
N ASN A 136 27.68 -2.80 -10.15
CA ASN A 136 27.58 -4.24 -9.96
C ASN A 136 26.67 -4.60 -8.78
N LYS A 137 25.92 -5.68 -8.90
CA LYS A 137 25.07 -6.20 -7.81
C LYS A 137 25.93 -6.69 -6.65
N VAL A 138 25.64 -6.19 -5.45
CA VAL A 138 26.28 -6.60 -4.20
C VAL A 138 25.25 -7.32 -3.31
N LYS A 139 25.71 -8.30 -2.54
CA LYS A 139 24.94 -8.96 -1.48
C LYS A 139 25.63 -8.71 -0.16
N ALA A 140 24.87 -8.32 0.86
CA ALA A 140 25.42 -8.08 2.19
C ALA A 140 25.87 -9.41 2.83
N ASP A 141 27.00 -9.35 3.55
CA ASP A 141 27.45 -10.46 4.39
C ASP A 141 26.48 -10.65 5.56
N LYS A 142 26.17 -11.91 5.91
CA LYS A 142 25.22 -12.21 6.99
C LYS A 142 25.68 -11.67 8.35
N ASP A 143 26.97 -11.70 8.63
CA ASP A 143 27.53 -11.20 9.90
C ASP A 143 27.46 -9.68 9.95
N LYS A 144 27.62 -8.99 8.80
CA LYS A 144 27.41 -7.55 8.69
C LYS A 144 25.94 -7.16 8.88
N VAL A 145 25.01 -7.93 8.29
CA VAL A 145 23.57 -7.75 8.51
C VAL A 145 23.22 -7.91 9.99
N LYS A 146 23.80 -8.92 10.66
CA LYS A 146 23.61 -9.13 12.09
C LYS A 146 24.15 -7.95 12.91
N ALA A 147 25.38 -7.52 12.65
CA ALA A 147 25.99 -6.37 13.34
C ALA A 147 25.18 -5.07 13.12
N PHE A 148 24.64 -4.86 11.93
CA PHE A 148 23.77 -3.72 11.62
C PHE A 148 22.50 -3.76 12.47
N ARG A 149 21.82 -4.91 12.56
CA ARG A 149 20.63 -5.09 13.40
C ARG A 149 20.92 -4.91 14.89
N GLU A 150 22.07 -5.42 15.36
CA GLU A 150 22.52 -5.22 16.74
C GLU A 150 22.77 -3.74 17.07
N SER A 151 23.31 -2.95 16.13
CA SER A 151 23.47 -1.50 16.32
C SER A 151 22.12 -0.80 16.42
N LEU A 152 21.15 -1.14 15.54
CA LEU A 152 19.78 -0.62 15.62
C LEU A 152 19.10 -1.00 16.95
N ALA A 153 19.38 -2.19 17.49
CA ALA A 153 18.80 -2.67 18.74
C ALA A 153 19.23 -1.86 19.98
N LYS A 154 20.36 -1.16 19.93
CA LYS A 154 20.85 -0.33 21.04
C LYS A 154 20.13 1.02 21.15
N LEU A 155 19.42 1.43 20.09
CA LEU A 155 18.87 2.77 19.95
C LEU A 155 17.55 2.98 20.70
N GLY A 156 16.94 1.90 21.20
CA GLY A 156 15.74 1.95 22.00
C GLY A 156 15.69 0.85 23.06
N ASP A 157 14.62 0.86 23.83
CA ASP A 157 14.24 -0.20 24.78
C ASP A 157 13.02 -0.99 24.26
N VAL A 158 12.19 -0.36 23.42
CA VAL A 158 11.00 -0.94 22.77
C VAL A 158 11.06 -0.69 21.27
N TYR A 159 10.67 -1.69 20.48
CA TYR A 159 10.52 -1.57 19.03
C TYR A 159 9.05 -1.34 18.66
N VAL A 160 8.81 -0.33 17.82
CA VAL A 160 7.52 -0.07 17.19
C VAL A 160 7.68 -0.08 15.67
N ASN A 161 6.89 -0.88 14.96
CA ASN A 161 6.78 -0.83 13.51
C ASN A 161 5.50 -0.10 13.11
N ASP A 162 5.63 1.06 12.49
CA ASP A 162 4.52 1.83 11.94
C ASP A 162 4.61 1.99 10.41
N ALA A 163 5.43 1.14 9.76
CA ALA A 163 5.75 1.21 8.33
C ALA A 163 5.11 0.05 7.53
N PHE A 164 3.78 -0.05 7.53
CA PHE A 164 3.06 -1.15 6.86
C PHE A 164 3.45 -1.33 5.38
N GLY A 165 3.68 -0.24 4.64
CA GLY A 165 4.13 -0.28 3.25
C GLY A 165 5.45 -1.01 2.99
N THR A 166 6.27 -1.22 4.02
CA THR A 166 7.54 -1.98 3.92
C THR A 166 7.44 -3.36 4.57
N ALA A 167 6.32 -3.70 5.22
CA ALA A 167 6.20 -4.92 6.03
C ALA A 167 6.25 -6.23 5.22
N HIS A 168 6.03 -6.19 3.90
CA HIS A 168 6.25 -7.33 2.99
C HIS A 168 7.74 -7.69 2.79
N ARG A 169 8.66 -6.87 3.30
CA ARG A 169 10.09 -7.05 3.10
C ARG A 169 10.76 -7.54 4.38
N ALA A 170 11.59 -8.56 4.27
CA ALA A 170 12.43 -9.05 5.38
C ALA A 170 13.70 -8.19 5.58
N HIS A 171 13.55 -6.86 5.53
CA HIS A 171 14.66 -5.92 5.69
C HIS A 171 15.03 -5.74 7.16
N SER A 172 16.28 -5.38 7.45
CA SER A 172 16.81 -5.33 8.82
C SER A 172 15.97 -4.51 9.80
N SER A 173 15.56 -3.30 9.40
CA SER A 173 14.74 -2.43 10.23
C SER A 173 13.27 -2.89 10.40
N MET A 174 12.80 -3.87 9.62
CA MET A 174 11.46 -4.48 9.74
C MET A 174 11.39 -5.57 10.81
N MET A 175 12.52 -6.17 11.18
CA MET A 175 12.51 -7.40 11.98
C MET A 175 12.46 -7.15 13.50
N GLY A 176 12.87 -5.96 13.95
CA GLY A 176 12.94 -5.61 15.37
C GLY A 176 13.82 -6.57 16.19
N GLU A 177 14.80 -7.23 15.57
CA GLU A 177 15.69 -8.18 16.24
C GLU A 177 16.46 -7.49 17.38
N GLY A 178 16.58 -8.18 18.52
CA GLY A 178 17.19 -7.64 19.74
C GLY A 178 16.22 -6.97 20.72
N TYR A 179 14.98 -6.68 20.31
CA TYR A 179 13.94 -6.10 21.18
C TYR A 179 13.01 -7.17 21.77
N ALA A 180 12.77 -7.11 23.08
CA ALA A 180 11.83 -8.01 23.76
C ALA A 180 10.37 -7.71 23.40
N GLN A 181 10.01 -6.44 23.28
CA GLN A 181 8.67 -5.99 22.89
C GLN A 181 8.73 -5.36 21.49
N ARG A 182 8.00 -5.96 20.55
CA ARG A 182 7.89 -5.52 19.16
C ARG A 182 6.42 -5.28 18.85
N ALA A 183 6.04 -4.02 18.79
CA ALA A 183 4.64 -3.62 18.66
C ALA A 183 4.34 -2.95 17.31
N ALA A 184 3.09 -3.07 16.85
CA ALA A 184 2.55 -2.27 15.78
C ALA A 184 2.31 -0.83 16.28
N GLY A 185 2.73 0.17 15.51
CA GLY A 185 2.28 1.55 15.73
C GLY A 185 0.79 1.70 15.38
N LEU A 186 0.23 2.89 15.58
CA LEU A 186 -1.20 3.14 15.35
C LEU A 186 -1.61 2.96 13.89
N LEU A 187 -0.78 3.38 12.93
CA LEU A 187 -1.03 3.21 11.50
C LEU A 187 -1.00 1.73 11.13
N LEU A 188 0.07 1.01 11.48
CA LEU A 188 0.18 -0.41 11.16
C LEU A 188 -0.92 -1.22 11.85
N ASN A 189 -1.24 -0.91 13.11
CA ASN A 189 -2.33 -1.56 13.84
C ASN A 189 -3.70 -1.31 13.17
N LYS A 190 -3.95 -0.10 12.65
CA LYS A 190 -5.15 0.20 11.86
C LYS A 190 -5.21 -0.65 10.58
N GLU A 191 -4.10 -0.77 9.85
CA GLU A 191 -4.01 -1.64 8.66
C GLU A 191 -4.38 -3.09 9.01
N LEU A 192 -3.79 -3.65 10.07
CA LEU A 192 -4.08 -5.01 10.53
C LEU A 192 -5.55 -5.20 10.93
N ARG A 193 -6.15 -4.24 11.64
CA ARG A 193 -7.56 -4.27 12.06
C ARG A 193 -8.55 -4.25 10.89
N TYR A 194 -8.24 -3.54 9.80
CA TYR A 194 -9.11 -3.52 8.62
C TYR A 194 -8.89 -4.76 7.75
N PHE A 195 -7.65 -5.17 7.50
CA PHE A 195 -7.38 -6.36 6.71
C PHE A 195 -7.83 -7.65 7.40
N SER A 196 -7.81 -7.74 8.74
CA SER A 196 -8.36 -8.89 9.46
C SER A 196 -9.88 -9.04 9.25
N GLN A 197 -10.61 -7.92 9.19
CA GLN A 197 -12.04 -7.94 8.84
C GLN A 197 -12.29 -8.48 7.43
N ALA A 198 -11.37 -8.29 6.48
CA ALA A 198 -11.52 -8.85 5.12
C ALA A 198 -11.05 -10.31 5.00
N LEU A 199 -10.04 -10.71 5.79
CA LEU A 199 -9.31 -11.97 5.57
C LEU A 199 -9.70 -13.11 6.51
N ASP A 200 -10.14 -12.82 7.74
CA ASP A 200 -10.43 -13.85 8.75
C ASP A 200 -11.90 -14.31 8.68
N ASN A 201 -12.85 -13.45 9.08
CA ASN A 201 -14.28 -13.74 9.05
C ASN A 201 -15.08 -12.53 8.52
N PRO A 202 -15.08 -12.28 7.20
CA PRO A 202 -15.64 -11.07 6.65
C PRO A 202 -17.17 -11.00 6.75
N PRO A 203 -17.74 -9.81 7.05
CA PRO A 203 -19.15 -9.54 6.86
C PRO A 203 -19.58 -9.88 5.42
N ARG A 204 -20.80 -10.40 5.24
CA ARG A 204 -21.30 -10.79 3.91
C ARG A 204 -22.57 -10.03 3.53
N PRO A 205 -22.77 -9.67 2.24
CA PRO A 205 -21.92 -10.00 1.09
C PRO A 205 -20.56 -9.26 1.09
N PHE A 206 -19.49 -10.01 0.79
CA PHE A 206 -18.15 -9.47 0.58
C PHE A 206 -17.89 -9.28 -0.91
N LEU A 207 -17.65 -8.03 -1.33
CA LEU A 207 -17.30 -7.67 -2.71
C LEU A 207 -15.80 -7.34 -2.82
N ALA A 208 -15.15 -7.91 -3.83
CA ALA A 208 -13.88 -7.39 -4.35
C ALA A 208 -14.10 -6.57 -5.63
N ILE A 209 -13.45 -5.42 -5.73
CA ILE A 209 -13.40 -4.61 -6.95
C ILE A 209 -11.96 -4.61 -7.42
N LEU A 210 -11.70 -5.22 -8.57
CA LEU A 210 -10.37 -5.39 -9.13
C LEU A 210 -10.27 -4.70 -10.48
N GLY A 211 -9.21 -3.91 -10.67
CA GLY A 211 -8.93 -3.21 -11.92
C GLY A 211 -7.44 -3.10 -12.20
N GLY A 212 -7.08 -2.13 -13.03
CA GLY A 212 -5.71 -1.96 -13.53
C GLY A 212 -5.48 -2.61 -14.90
N ALA A 213 -4.21 -2.67 -15.30
CA ALA A 213 -3.82 -2.89 -16.70
C ALA A 213 -3.69 -4.37 -17.12
N LYS A 214 -3.10 -5.23 -16.29
CA LYS A 214 -2.70 -6.60 -16.65
C LYS A 214 -3.29 -7.64 -15.72
N VAL A 215 -3.65 -8.81 -16.26
CA VAL A 215 -4.20 -9.94 -15.48
C VAL A 215 -3.07 -10.66 -14.75
N ALA A 216 -1.91 -10.85 -15.40
CA ALA A 216 -0.76 -11.59 -14.88
C ALA A 216 -0.29 -11.09 -13.52
N ASP A 217 -0.27 -9.77 -13.33
CA ASP A 217 0.11 -9.11 -12.07
C ASP A 217 -0.92 -9.32 -10.94
N LYS A 218 -2.09 -9.87 -11.26
CA LYS A 218 -3.25 -10.03 -10.36
C LYS A 218 -3.73 -11.47 -10.23
N ILE A 219 -3.11 -12.44 -10.90
CA ILE A 219 -3.56 -13.85 -10.86
C ILE A 219 -3.66 -14.35 -9.42
N GLN A 220 -2.58 -14.21 -8.65
CA GLN A 220 -2.53 -14.68 -7.27
C GLN A 220 -3.56 -13.97 -6.38
N LEU A 221 -3.76 -12.67 -6.60
CA LEU A 221 -4.76 -11.88 -5.88
C LEU A 221 -6.18 -12.39 -6.17
N ILE A 222 -6.53 -12.57 -7.44
CA ILE A 222 -7.85 -13.07 -7.85
C ILE A 222 -8.06 -14.46 -7.29
N GLU A 223 -7.09 -15.37 -7.47
CA GLU A 223 -7.17 -16.74 -6.97
C GLU A 223 -7.43 -16.80 -5.47
N ASN A 224 -6.72 -16.00 -4.66
CA ASN A 224 -6.92 -15.99 -3.21
C ASN A 224 -8.25 -15.32 -2.79
N LEU A 225 -8.66 -14.25 -3.48
CA LEU A 225 -9.93 -13.57 -3.16
C LEU A 225 -11.15 -14.40 -3.54
N LEU A 226 -11.09 -15.20 -4.61
CA LEU A 226 -12.18 -16.10 -5.00
C LEU A 226 -12.53 -17.13 -3.92
N ASP A 227 -11.65 -17.42 -2.97
CA ASP A 227 -11.93 -18.30 -1.83
C ASP A 227 -12.66 -17.58 -0.67
N LYS A 228 -12.81 -16.25 -0.75
CA LYS A 228 -13.30 -15.42 0.36
C LYS A 228 -14.55 -14.62 -0.01
N VAL A 229 -14.58 -14.03 -1.20
CA VAL A 229 -15.63 -13.08 -1.62
C VAL A 229 -16.92 -13.78 -2.01
N ASN A 230 -18.02 -13.04 -2.00
CA ASN A 230 -19.29 -13.45 -2.58
C ASN A 230 -19.43 -12.91 -4.01
N GLU A 231 -18.84 -11.75 -4.28
CA GLU A 231 -18.96 -11.06 -5.56
C GLU A 231 -17.62 -10.44 -5.95
N MET A 232 -17.34 -10.34 -7.25
CA MET A 232 -16.12 -9.73 -7.75
C MET A 232 -16.42 -8.90 -9.01
N ILE A 233 -16.11 -7.62 -8.97
CA ILE A 233 -16.07 -6.75 -10.15
C ILE A 233 -14.66 -6.83 -10.76
N ILE A 234 -14.59 -7.07 -12.06
CA ILE A 234 -13.34 -7.02 -12.84
C ILE A 234 -13.48 -5.91 -13.88
N GLY A 235 -12.76 -4.81 -13.71
CA GLY A 235 -12.71 -3.67 -14.62
C GLY A 235 -11.32 -3.38 -15.14
N GLY A 236 -11.12 -2.19 -15.72
CA GLY A 236 -9.82 -1.73 -16.19
C GLY A 236 -9.37 -2.44 -17.48
N GLY A 237 -8.10 -2.24 -17.85
CA GLY A 237 -7.50 -2.88 -19.02
C GLY A 237 -7.53 -4.41 -18.97
N MET A 238 -7.47 -4.99 -17.76
CA MET A 238 -7.51 -6.44 -17.59
C MET A 238 -8.86 -7.06 -17.99
N ALA A 239 -9.98 -6.30 -17.95
CA ALA A 239 -11.29 -6.80 -18.35
C ALA A 239 -11.35 -7.20 -19.84
N PHE A 240 -10.59 -6.52 -20.71
CA PHE A 240 -10.55 -6.87 -22.13
C PHE A 240 -9.95 -8.26 -22.40
N THR A 241 -9.03 -8.71 -21.55
CA THR A 241 -8.49 -10.08 -21.64
C THR A 241 -9.57 -11.11 -21.29
N PHE A 242 -10.40 -10.83 -20.27
CA PHE A 242 -11.55 -11.69 -19.93
C PHE A 242 -12.58 -11.72 -21.06
N LEU A 243 -13.00 -10.57 -21.56
CA LEU A 243 -14.04 -10.47 -22.59
C LEU A 243 -13.61 -11.07 -23.92
N LYS A 244 -12.34 -10.91 -24.31
CA LYS A 244 -11.80 -11.55 -25.51
C LYS A 244 -11.82 -13.08 -25.39
N VAL A 245 -11.46 -13.63 -24.23
CA VAL A 245 -11.45 -15.09 -24.02
C VAL A 245 -12.86 -15.67 -23.88
N LEU A 246 -13.74 -15.02 -23.13
CA LEU A 246 -15.06 -15.55 -22.76
C LEU A 246 -16.13 -15.28 -23.81
N ASN A 247 -16.05 -14.14 -24.51
CA ASN A 247 -17.09 -13.68 -25.44
C ASN A 247 -16.59 -13.60 -26.88
N ASN A 248 -15.31 -13.90 -27.14
CA ASN A 248 -14.66 -13.66 -28.42
C ASN A 248 -14.85 -12.21 -28.92
N MET A 249 -14.88 -11.27 -27.97
CA MET A 249 -15.11 -9.85 -28.24
C MET A 249 -13.94 -9.26 -29.05
N GLU A 250 -14.25 -8.46 -30.07
CA GLU A 250 -13.25 -7.62 -30.73
C GLU A 250 -12.85 -6.48 -29.79
N ILE A 251 -11.55 -6.33 -29.51
CA ILE A 251 -11.05 -5.35 -28.53
C ILE A 251 -10.22 -4.22 -29.16
N GLY A 252 -10.13 -4.15 -30.49
CA GLY A 252 -9.27 -3.18 -31.18
C GLY A 252 -7.82 -3.20 -30.67
N GLY A 253 -7.30 -2.02 -30.34
CA GLY A 253 -5.98 -1.81 -29.73
C GLY A 253 -5.98 -1.80 -28.19
N SER A 254 -7.03 -2.30 -27.54
CA SER A 254 -7.09 -2.38 -26.08
C SER A 254 -6.04 -3.33 -25.51
N LEU A 255 -5.69 -3.16 -24.24
CA LEU A 255 -4.70 -4.00 -23.57
C LEU A 255 -5.13 -5.47 -23.58
N PHE A 256 -4.24 -6.34 -24.03
CA PHE A 256 -4.42 -7.79 -24.00
C PHE A 256 -3.20 -8.44 -23.38
N ASP A 257 -3.45 -9.24 -22.36
CA ASP A 257 -2.42 -10.01 -21.67
C ASP A 257 -2.44 -11.45 -22.16
N GLU A 258 -1.53 -11.78 -23.09
CA GLU A 258 -1.47 -13.11 -23.70
C GLU A 258 -1.24 -14.21 -22.66
N GLU A 259 -0.35 -14.01 -21.70
CA GLU A 259 -0.08 -14.99 -20.64
C GLU A 259 -1.27 -15.09 -19.67
N GLY A 260 -1.83 -13.95 -19.26
CA GLY A 260 -3.03 -13.89 -18.44
C GLY A 260 -4.26 -14.53 -19.10
N SER A 261 -4.37 -14.49 -20.43
CA SER A 261 -5.49 -15.08 -21.16
C SER A 261 -5.61 -16.60 -20.96
N LYS A 262 -4.48 -17.30 -20.79
CA LYS A 262 -4.41 -18.75 -20.62
C LYS A 262 -5.07 -19.25 -19.33
N ILE A 263 -5.23 -18.37 -18.34
CA ILE A 263 -5.79 -18.73 -17.03
C ILE A 263 -7.21 -18.22 -16.80
N VAL A 264 -7.77 -17.42 -17.71
CA VAL A 264 -9.11 -16.80 -17.54
C VAL A 264 -10.18 -17.85 -17.27
N GLN A 265 -10.20 -18.94 -18.06
CA GLN A 265 -11.19 -20.00 -17.90
C GLN A 265 -11.08 -20.66 -16.51
N LYS A 266 -9.84 -20.92 -16.04
CA LYS A 266 -9.58 -21.48 -14.71
C LYS A 266 -10.13 -20.57 -13.60
N LEU A 267 -9.95 -19.25 -13.72
CA LEU A 267 -10.48 -18.28 -12.74
C LEU A 267 -12.01 -18.26 -12.73
N VAL A 268 -12.64 -18.30 -13.90
CA VAL A 268 -14.11 -18.35 -14.03
C VAL A 268 -14.67 -19.66 -13.47
N ASP A 269 -14.03 -20.78 -13.73
CA ASP A 269 -14.44 -22.09 -13.20
C ASP A 269 -14.29 -22.13 -11.68
N LYS A 270 -13.21 -21.56 -11.13
CA LYS A 270 -13.04 -21.41 -9.68
C LYS A 270 -14.12 -20.51 -9.07
N ALA A 271 -14.44 -19.39 -9.72
CA ALA A 271 -15.52 -18.50 -9.28
C ALA A 271 -16.86 -19.23 -9.22
N LYS A 272 -17.20 -20.02 -10.25
CA LYS A 272 -18.41 -20.87 -10.27
C LYS A 272 -18.38 -21.91 -9.15
N ALA A 273 -17.27 -22.62 -8.96
CA ALA A 273 -17.12 -23.63 -7.92
C ALA A 273 -17.32 -23.05 -6.51
N ASN A 274 -16.89 -21.80 -6.29
CA ASN A 274 -17.02 -21.09 -5.02
C ASN A 274 -18.29 -20.24 -4.91
N ASN A 275 -19.21 -20.32 -5.88
CA ASN A 275 -20.44 -19.50 -5.96
C ASN A 275 -20.18 -17.98 -5.90
N VAL A 276 -19.06 -17.53 -6.49
CA VAL A 276 -18.72 -16.12 -6.63
C VAL A 276 -19.39 -15.55 -7.88
N GLN A 277 -20.13 -14.46 -7.72
CA GLN A 277 -20.70 -13.72 -8.85
C GLN A 277 -19.65 -12.80 -9.47
N LEU A 278 -19.27 -13.07 -10.71
CA LEU A 278 -18.36 -12.21 -11.48
C LEU A 278 -19.15 -11.14 -12.23
N HIS A 279 -18.75 -9.89 -12.08
CA HIS A 279 -19.30 -8.72 -12.77
C HIS A 279 -18.24 -8.15 -13.71
N LEU A 280 -18.46 -8.31 -15.02
CA LEU A 280 -17.63 -7.74 -16.08
C LEU A 280 -18.35 -6.55 -16.72
N PRO A 281 -17.61 -5.57 -17.28
CA PRO A 281 -18.22 -4.46 -18.01
C PRO A 281 -18.90 -4.95 -19.30
N VAL A 282 -20.00 -4.29 -19.64
CA VAL A 282 -20.84 -4.59 -20.82
C VAL A 282 -20.75 -3.50 -21.90
N ASP A 283 -20.23 -2.33 -21.52
CA ASP A 283 -19.99 -1.19 -22.41
C ASP A 283 -18.75 -0.40 -21.97
N PHE A 284 -18.21 0.38 -22.91
CA PHE A 284 -16.88 1.00 -22.80
C PHE A 284 -16.89 2.40 -23.37
N VAL A 285 -16.08 3.27 -22.77
CA VAL A 285 -15.63 4.51 -23.38
C VAL A 285 -14.33 4.22 -24.12
N THR A 286 -14.27 4.57 -25.40
CA THR A 286 -13.12 4.30 -26.27
C THR A 286 -12.35 5.56 -26.61
N GLY A 287 -11.07 5.41 -26.94
CA GLY A 287 -10.23 6.46 -27.51
C GLY A 287 -9.51 5.94 -28.77
N ASP A 288 -9.22 6.83 -29.72
CA ASP A 288 -8.40 6.54 -30.91
C ASP A 288 -6.89 6.45 -30.62
N LYS A 289 -6.46 6.94 -29.45
CA LYS A 289 -5.08 6.87 -28.95
C LYS A 289 -5.04 6.84 -27.41
N PHE A 290 -3.92 6.42 -26.84
CA PHE A 290 -3.68 6.49 -25.40
C PHE A 290 -3.17 7.89 -25.02
N ALA A 291 -4.08 8.87 -24.96
CA ALA A 291 -3.75 10.24 -24.58
C ALA A 291 -4.96 10.96 -23.98
N GLU A 292 -4.72 12.03 -23.24
CA GLU A 292 -5.77 12.87 -22.66
C GLU A 292 -6.67 13.53 -23.72
N ASP A 293 -6.10 13.86 -24.88
CA ASP A 293 -6.73 14.52 -26.02
C ASP A 293 -7.24 13.55 -27.09
N ALA A 294 -7.41 12.26 -26.76
CA ALA A 294 -7.97 11.27 -27.67
C ALA A 294 -9.41 11.59 -28.07
N ALA A 295 -9.78 11.26 -29.31
CA ALA A 295 -11.16 11.34 -29.77
C ALA A 295 -11.98 10.26 -29.06
N VAL A 296 -12.99 10.68 -28.30
CA VAL A 296 -13.79 9.78 -27.46
C VAL A 296 -14.90 9.13 -28.27
N GLY A 297 -15.04 7.82 -28.12
CA GLY A 297 -16.15 7.03 -28.66
C GLY A 297 -16.79 6.13 -27.59
N ALA A 298 -17.67 5.24 -28.04
CA ALA A 298 -18.31 4.24 -27.20
C ALA A 298 -18.39 2.89 -27.92
N ALA A 299 -18.37 1.81 -27.14
CA ALA A 299 -18.51 0.45 -27.62
C ALA A 299 -19.28 -0.40 -26.60
N THR A 300 -19.82 -1.53 -27.07
CA THR A 300 -20.45 -2.57 -26.25
C THR A 300 -19.74 -3.90 -26.47
N VAL A 301 -19.98 -4.89 -25.62
CA VAL A 301 -19.47 -6.26 -25.85
C VAL A 301 -19.99 -6.80 -27.19
N GLU A 302 -21.25 -6.54 -27.53
CA GLU A 302 -21.87 -7.00 -28.77
C GLU A 302 -21.32 -6.29 -30.02
N SER A 303 -21.06 -4.98 -29.93
CA SER A 303 -20.51 -4.23 -31.06
C SER A 303 -19.02 -4.48 -31.28
N GLY A 304 -18.29 -4.90 -30.24
CA GLY A 304 -16.83 -4.87 -30.21
C GLY A 304 -16.27 -3.44 -30.19
N ILE A 305 -14.96 -3.33 -30.00
CA ILE A 305 -14.19 -2.10 -30.12
C ILE A 305 -13.57 -2.05 -31.52
N PRO A 306 -13.78 -0.98 -32.30
CA PRO A 306 -13.26 -0.86 -33.65
C PRO A 306 -11.72 -0.94 -33.73
N ALA A 307 -11.21 -1.40 -34.86
CA ALA A 307 -9.78 -1.33 -35.16
C ALA A 307 -9.26 0.11 -35.04
N GLY A 308 -8.05 0.27 -34.49
CA GLY A 308 -7.44 1.58 -34.23
C GLY A 308 -7.98 2.30 -32.98
N HIS A 309 -9.03 1.80 -32.33
CA HIS A 309 -9.52 2.33 -31.05
C HIS A 309 -9.18 1.38 -29.90
N MET A 310 -9.20 1.90 -28.68
CA MET A 310 -9.00 1.14 -27.44
C MET A 310 -10.00 1.56 -26.37
N GLY A 311 -10.43 0.61 -25.55
CA GLY A 311 -11.27 0.90 -24.39
C GLY A 311 -10.43 1.40 -23.23
N LEU A 312 -10.80 2.56 -22.69
CA LEU A 312 -10.03 3.28 -21.67
C LEU A 312 -10.80 3.51 -20.38
N ASP A 313 -12.12 3.34 -20.39
CA ASP A 313 -12.97 3.39 -19.20
C ASP A 313 -14.23 2.55 -19.41
N VAL A 314 -14.90 2.22 -18.30
CA VAL A 314 -16.19 1.53 -18.34
C VAL A 314 -17.30 2.50 -18.74
N GLY A 315 -18.21 2.04 -19.59
CA GLY A 315 -19.32 2.82 -20.10
C GLY A 315 -20.46 3.02 -19.08
N PRO A 316 -21.47 3.85 -19.41
CA PRO A 316 -22.57 4.16 -18.51
C PRO A 316 -23.35 2.95 -17.99
N LYS A 317 -23.62 1.94 -18.84
CA LYS A 317 -24.38 0.75 -18.42
C LYS A 317 -23.60 -0.11 -17.43
N SER A 318 -22.29 -0.21 -17.62
CA SER A 318 -21.40 -0.92 -16.70
C SER A 318 -21.33 -0.22 -15.35
N ARG A 319 -21.29 1.11 -15.33
CA ARG A 319 -21.33 1.90 -14.08
C ARG A 319 -22.61 1.63 -13.29
N GLU A 320 -23.75 1.60 -13.98
CA GLU A 320 -25.04 1.26 -13.37
C GLU A 320 -25.06 -0.18 -12.84
N ALA A 321 -24.61 -1.15 -13.65
CA ALA A 321 -24.54 -2.55 -13.27
C ALA A 321 -23.63 -2.79 -12.06
N PHE A 322 -22.53 -2.03 -11.92
CA PHE A 322 -21.60 -2.11 -10.79
C PHE A 322 -22.13 -1.44 -9.52
N ALA A 323 -23.08 -0.49 -9.62
CA ALA A 323 -23.65 0.17 -8.44
C ALA A 323 -24.44 -0.80 -7.54
N ALA A 324 -25.16 -1.75 -8.14
CA ALA A 324 -25.96 -2.73 -7.41
C ALA A 324 -25.13 -3.65 -6.48
N PRO A 325 -24.05 -4.33 -6.92
CA PRO A 325 -23.18 -5.12 -6.04
C PRO A 325 -22.52 -4.27 -4.96
N ILE A 326 -22.12 -3.04 -5.28
CA ILE A 326 -21.53 -2.12 -4.29
C ILE A 326 -22.54 -1.80 -3.18
N ALA A 327 -23.77 -1.42 -3.54
CA ALA A 327 -24.78 -0.99 -2.58
C ALA A 327 -25.22 -2.10 -1.59
N ARG A 328 -25.26 -3.37 -2.02
CA ARG A 328 -25.68 -4.49 -1.15
C ARG A 328 -24.56 -5.09 -0.29
N SER A 329 -23.31 -4.73 -0.57
CA SER A 329 -22.14 -5.29 0.12
C SER A 329 -22.05 -4.83 1.57
N LYS A 330 -21.60 -5.72 2.46
CA LYS A 330 -21.30 -5.39 3.86
C LYS A 330 -19.82 -5.07 4.09
N ILE A 331 -18.96 -5.61 3.23
CA ILE A 331 -17.55 -5.23 3.16
C ILE A 331 -17.10 -5.19 1.70
N ILE A 332 -16.26 -4.22 1.37
CA ILE A 332 -15.71 -3.98 0.04
C ILE A 332 -14.19 -3.90 0.17
N VAL A 333 -13.46 -4.65 -0.66
CA VAL A 333 -12.04 -4.42 -0.92
C VAL A 333 -11.88 -3.95 -2.36
N TRP A 334 -11.28 -2.77 -2.56
CA TRP A 334 -11.05 -2.22 -3.90
C TRP A 334 -9.55 -2.09 -4.18
N ASN A 335 -9.07 -2.77 -5.23
CA ASN A 335 -7.70 -2.69 -5.72
C ASN A 335 -7.66 -2.50 -7.25
N GLY A 336 -7.42 -1.27 -7.68
CA GLY A 336 -7.21 -0.89 -9.08
C GLY A 336 -8.44 -0.21 -9.70
N PRO A 337 -8.25 0.93 -10.40
CA PRO A 337 -9.36 1.64 -11.04
C PRO A 337 -9.92 0.86 -12.24
N PRO A 338 -11.22 1.03 -12.57
CA PRO A 338 -11.85 0.42 -13.75
C PRO A 338 -11.51 1.13 -15.08
N GLY A 339 -10.77 2.24 -15.05
CA GLY A 339 -10.39 3.03 -16.23
C GLY A 339 -9.16 3.91 -15.99
N VAL A 340 -8.71 4.62 -17.02
CA VAL A 340 -7.54 5.52 -17.00
C VAL A 340 -7.91 6.84 -16.33
N PHE A 341 -8.03 6.80 -15.01
CA PHE A 341 -8.57 7.88 -14.18
C PHE A 341 -7.73 9.17 -14.19
N GLU A 342 -6.49 9.08 -14.64
CA GLU A 342 -5.57 10.20 -14.82
C GLU A 342 -6.13 11.18 -15.86
N PHE A 343 -6.72 10.67 -16.94
CA PHE A 343 -7.29 11.45 -18.02
C PHE A 343 -8.78 11.77 -17.75
N PRO A 344 -9.19 13.05 -17.71
CA PRO A 344 -10.57 13.43 -17.36
C PRO A 344 -11.64 12.73 -18.20
N ASN A 345 -11.40 12.55 -19.50
CA ASN A 345 -12.33 11.87 -20.41
C ASN A 345 -12.57 10.39 -20.08
N PHE A 346 -11.63 9.75 -19.38
CA PHE A 346 -11.62 8.32 -19.06
C PHE A 346 -11.64 8.04 -17.54
N ALA A 347 -12.04 9.05 -16.75
CA ALA A 347 -12.09 8.95 -15.29
C ALA A 347 -13.49 8.73 -14.71
N ASN A 348 -14.53 8.84 -15.54
CA ASN A 348 -15.92 8.89 -15.09
C ASN A 348 -16.39 7.54 -14.51
N GLY A 349 -15.91 6.41 -15.01
CA GLY A 349 -16.21 5.09 -14.46
C GLY A 349 -15.60 4.90 -13.07
N THR A 350 -14.32 5.21 -12.93
CA THR A 350 -13.63 5.19 -11.62
C THR A 350 -14.31 6.13 -10.63
N LYS A 351 -14.71 7.35 -11.05
CA LYS A 351 -15.41 8.30 -10.20
C LYS A 351 -16.78 7.80 -9.77
N ALA A 352 -17.58 7.24 -10.68
CA ALA A 352 -18.88 6.66 -10.37
C ALA A 352 -18.79 5.52 -9.36
N LEU A 353 -17.78 4.64 -9.50
CA LEU A 353 -17.54 3.57 -8.55
C LEU A 353 -17.12 4.11 -7.18
N MET A 354 -16.29 5.16 -7.14
CA MET A 354 -15.93 5.84 -5.89
C MET A 354 -17.14 6.42 -5.18
N ASP A 355 -18.01 7.11 -5.92
CA ASP A 355 -19.22 7.70 -5.34
C ASP A 355 -20.17 6.64 -4.80
N ALA A 356 -20.31 5.50 -5.51
CA ALA A 356 -21.08 4.36 -5.03
C ALA A 356 -20.47 3.72 -3.77
N VAL A 357 -19.15 3.55 -3.71
CA VAL A 357 -18.45 3.01 -2.53
C VAL A 357 -18.61 3.94 -1.33
N VAL A 358 -18.44 5.25 -1.53
CA VAL A 358 -18.66 6.26 -0.48
C VAL A 358 -20.10 6.22 0.03
N ALA A 359 -21.09 6.11 -0.86
CA ALA A 359 -22.50 5.98 -0.47
C ALA A 359 -22.75 4.71 0.35
N ALA A 360 -22.19 3.57 -0.08
CA ALA A 360 -22.27 2.31 0.66
C ALA A 360 -21.61 2.44 2.05
N THR A 361 -20.46 3.10 2.15
CA THR A 361 -19.80 3.34 3.45
C THR A 361 -20.65 4.18 4.39
N LYS A 362 -21.29 5.25 3.89
CA LYS A 362 -22.24 6.05 4.66
C LYS A 362 -23.44 5.22 5.14
N ALA A 363 -23.82 4.18 4.41
CA ALA A 363 -24.87 3.22 4.78
C ALA A 363 -24.41 2.08 5.70
N GLY A 364 -23.14 2.06 6.13
CA GLY A 364 -22.58 1.10 7.09
C GLY A 364 -21.74 -0.02 6.47
N THR A 365 -21.42 0.02 5.18
CA THR A 365 -20.49 -0.91 4.54
C THR A 365 -19.04 -0.59 4.93
N VAL A 366 -18.27 -1.60 5.35
CA VAL A 366 -16.83 -1.42 5.55
C VAL A 366 -16.12 -1.36 4.20
N SER A 367 -15.46 -0.25 3.86
CA SER A 367 -14.73 -0.09 2.60
C SER A 367 -13.23 0.02 2.82
N ILE A 368 -12.48 -0.88 2.19
CA ILE A 368 -11.02 -0.96 2.27
C ILE A 368 -10.46 -0.68 0.88
N ILE A 369 -9.78 0.45 0.75
CA ILE A 369 -9.13 0.88 -0.49
C ILE A 369 -7.66 0.46 -0.43
N GLY A 370 -7.24 -0.38 -1.38
CA GLY A 370 -5.87 -0.85 -1.52
C GLY A 370 -5.24 -0.47 -2.86
N GLY A 371 -3.91 -0.58 -2.92
CA GLY A 371 -3.14 -0.24 -4.13
C GLY A 371 -2.88 1.26 -4.29
N GLY A 372 -1.75 1.61 -4.90
CA GLY A 372 -1.31 2.99 -5.05
C GLY A 372 -2.25 3.84 -5.91
N ASP A 373 -2.73 3.29 -7.02
CA ASP A 373 -3.59 4.03 -7.97
C ASP A 373 -4.97 4.31 -7.37
N THR A 374 -5.59 3.31 -6.71
CA THR A 374 -6.88 3.50 -6.03
C THR A 374 -6.78 4.49 -4.88
N ALA A 375 -5.68 4.47 -4.10
CA ALA A 375 -5.44 5.47 -3.06
C ALA A 375 -5.27 6.88 -3.67
N SER A 376 -4.61 6.98 -4.82
CA SER A 376 -4.47 8.24 -5.56
C SER A 376 -5.82 8.74 -6.10
N CYS A 377 -6.74 7.84 -6.46
CA CYS A 377 -8.12 8.20 -6.78
C CYS A 377 -8.84 8.84 -5.58
N CYS A 378 -8.67 8.29 -4.37
CA CYS A 378 -9.25 8.88 -3.17
C CYS A 378 -8.72 10.31 -2.94
N ALA A 379 -7.40 10.49 -3.04
CA ALA A 379 -6.77 11.80 -2.89
C ALA A 379 -7.19 12.80 -3.96
N LYS A 380 -7.31 12.37 -5.21
CA LYS A 380 -7.78 13.21 -6.33
C LYS A 380 -9.19 13.76 -6.08
N TRP A 381 -10.05 13.03 -5.39
CA TRP A 381 -11.45 13.40 -5.17
C TRP A 381 -11.82 13.71 -3.70
N GLY A 382 -10.83 13.79 -2.80
CA GLY A 382 -11.05 14.11 -1.39
C GLY A 382 -11.98 13.11 -0.67
N THR A 383 -11.85 11.81 -0.97
CA THR A 383 -12.70 10.76 -0.40
C THR A 383 -12.00 9.92 0.67
N GLU A 384 -10.77 10.25 1.08
CA GLU A 384 -10.01 9.47 2.07
C GLU A 384 -10.72 9.39 3.42
N SER A 385 -11.42 10.45 3.83
CA SER A 385 -12.23 10.49 5.05
C SER A 385 -13.65 9.96 4.88
N GLN A 386 -14.04 9.61 3.65
CA GLN A 386 -15.39 9.18 3.29
C GLN A 386 -15.48 7.66 3.08
N VAL A 387 -14.35 6.96 3.08
CA VAL A 387 -14.23 5.49 3.08
C VAL A 387 -13.74 5.02 4.45
N SER A 388 -13.91 3.73 4.79
CA SER A 388 -13.52 3.23 6.12
C SER A 388 -12.00 3.21 6.29
N HIS A 389 -11.27 2.80 5.24
CA HIS A 389 -9.82 2.72 5.27
C HIS A 389 -9.19 2.90 3.90
N VAL A 390 -8.17 3.76 3.82
CA VAL A 390 -7.25 3.86 2.68
C VAL A 390 -5.90 3.32 3.12
N SER A 391 -5.51 2.17 2.57
CA SER A 391 -4.23 1.53 2.87
C SER A 391 -3.08 2.36 2.31
N THR A 392 -2.07 2.58 3.13
CA THR A 392 -0.78 3.15 2.74
C THR A 392 0.22 2.08 2.27
N GLY A 393 -0.21 0.82 2.33
CA GLY A 393 0.61 -0.37 2.16
C GLY A 393 1.10 -0.63 0.73
N GLY A 394 0.41 -0.11 -0.29
CA GLY A 394 0.74 -0.36 -1.69
C GLY A 394 0.95 -1.86 -1.98
N GLY A 395 2.18 -2.26 -2.27
CA GLY A 395 2.57 -3.66 -2.47
C GLY A 395 2.37 -4.56 -1.24
N ALA A 396 2.53 -4.03 -0.02
CA ALA A 396 2.29 -4.81 1.21
C ALA A 396 0.82 -5.22 1.36
N SER A 397 -0.11 -4.30 1.07
CA SER A 397 -1.53 -4.65 1.05
C SER A 397 -1.88 -5.66 -0.04
N LEU A 398 -1.21 -5.58 -1.19
CA LEU A 398 -1.41 -6.54 -2.27
C LEU A 398 -0.96 -7.94 -1.85
N GLU A 399 0.26 -8.09 -1.34
CA GLU A 399 0.79 -9.38 -0.88
C GLU A 399 -0.05 -9.97 0.27
N LEU A 400 -0.56 -9.11 1.16
CA LEU A 400 -1.46 -9.55 2.22
C LEU A 400 -2.79 -10.08 1.67
N LEU A 401 -3.38 -9.39 0.69
CA LEU A 401 -4.59 -9.84 0.00
C LEU A 401 -4.36 -11.07 -0.90
N GLU A 402 -3.13 -11.34 -1.31
CA GLU A 402 -2.69 -12.59 -1.96
C GLU A 402 -2.53 -13.76 -0.98
N GLY A 403 -2.70 -13.52 0.33
CA GLY A 403 -2.56 -14.52 1.37
C GLY A 403 -1.12 -14.78 1.84
N LYS A 404 -0.17 -13.90 1.46
CA LYS A 404 1.22 -14.03 1.91
C LYS A 404 1.38 -13.54 3.35
N VAL A 405 2.30 -14.18 4.06
CA VAL A 405 2.77 -13.69 5.36
C VAL A 405 3.70 -12.51 5.13
N LEU A 406 3.41 -11.37 5.75
CA LEU A 406 4.27 -10.19 5.69
C LEU A 406 5.38 -10.30 6.74
N PRO A 407 6.68 -10.41 6.37
CA PRO A 407 7.77 -10.64 7.33
C PRO A 407 7.83 -9.62 8.48
N GLY A 408 7.60 -8.34 8.18
CA GLY A 408 7.61 -7.28 9.19
C GLY A 408 6.40 -7.29 10.13
N VAL A 409 5.27 -7.90 9.73
CA VAL A 409 4.13 -8.15 10.62
C VAL A 409 4.39 -9.40 11.44
N ASP A 410 4.92 -10.46 10.82
CA ASP A 410 5.22 -11.72 11.50
C ASP A 410 6.24 -11.54 12.63
N ALA A 411 7.22 -10.67 12.39
CA ALA A 411 8.23 -10.27 13.37
C ALA A 411 7.67 -9.55 14.61
N LEU A 412 6.43 -9.05 14.60
CA LEU A 412 5.82 -8.43 15.77
C LEU A 412 5.43 -9.47 16.82
N SER A 413 5.50 -9.07 18.09
CA SER A 413 5.03 -9.87 19.21
C SER A 413 3.52 -10.12 19.10
N SER A 414 3.07 -11.29 19.56
CA SER A 414 1.63 -11.58 19.68
C SER A 414 0.97 -10.63 20.70
N ALA A 415 -0.30 -10.29 20.46
CA ALA A 415 -1.11 -9.48 21.37
C ALA A 415 -1.53 -10.23 22.64
#